data_AF-A0A239PPY0-F1
#
_entry.id   AF-A0A239PPY0-F1
#
_cell.length_a   1.000
_cell.length_b   1.000
_cell.length_c   1.000
_cell.angle_alpha   90.00
_cell.angle_beta   90.00
_cell.angle_gamma   90.00
#
_symmetry.space_group_name_H-M   'P 1'
#
loop_
_entity.id
_entity.type
_entity.pdbx_description
1 polymer ?
#
loop_
_entity_poly.entity_id
_entity_poly.type
_entity_poly.pdbx_seq_one_letter_code
_entity_poly.pdbx_strand_id
1 'polypeptide(L)'
;MSLRNLPAGAFLLFLAVPAWALPDGADWSHDGGPGRPDCSACHFDAAPLRQDARLTLDGLPERIEPGARYDLALTLSAETLKVAGFVLRAEMNGAEAGAFEPLGEGLEAKGGALRSNAKGARPDAPGRVVWRFRWTAPEELAGPVRFYVAANAGNDDLSPFGDQVFLSVFQSSGR
;
A
#
# COMPACT_ATOMS: atom_id res chain seq x y z
N MET A 1 41.70 37.21 34.88
CA MET A 1 40.34 37.53 34.40
C MET A 1 40.32 37.29 32.90
N SER A 2 39.84 36.13 32.44
CA SER A 2 39.63 35.86 31.01
C SER A 2 38.53 34.79 30.90
N LEU A 3 37.31 35.25 30.64
CA LEU A 3 36.15 34.40 30.34
C LEU A 3 36.21 34.07 28.85
N ARG A 4 36.33 32.77 28.52
CA ARG A 4 36.20 32.28 27.15
C ARG A 4 34.72 32.18 26.79
N ASN A 5 34.33 32.89 25.74
CA ASN A 5 33.00 32.83 25.13
C ASN A 5 32.78 31.45 24.51
N LEU A 6 31.74 30.73 24.93
CA LEU A 6 31.19 29.58 24.21
C LEU A 6 30.10 30.10 23.26
N PRO A 7 30.10 29.75 21.96
CA PRO A 7 28.96 30.04 21.10
C PRO A 7 27.80 29.13 21.52
N ALA A 8 26.68 29.72 21.89
CA ALA A 8 25.44 28.99 22.12
C ALA A 8 25.00 28.37 20.78
N GLY A 9 25.23 27.06 20.63
CA GLY A 9 24.75 26.29 19.50
C GLY A 9 23.23 26.28 19.49
N ALA A 10 22.64 26.73 18.39
CA ALA A 10 21.20 26.63 18.15
C ALA A 10 20.82 25.14 18.04
N PHE A 11 20.14 24.63 19.06
CA PHE A 11 19.49 23.32 19.01
C PHE A 11 18.27 23.43 18.10
N LEU A 12 18.38 22.95 16.86
CA LEU A 12 17.22 22.68 16.00
C LEU A 12 16.43 21.55 16.65
N LEU A 13 15.37 21.92 17.36
CA LEU A 13 14.40 20.99 17.92
C LEU A 13 13.60 20.41 16.75
N PHE A 14 14.00 19.23 16.26
CA PHE A 14 13.14 18.44 15.39
C PHE A 14 11.93 18.01 16.23
N LEU A 15 10.81 18.69 16.02
CA LEU A 15 9.52 18.18 16.47
C LEU A 15 9.30 16.87 15.71
N ALA A 16 9.57 15.75 16.38
CA ALA A 16 9.12 14.45 15.92
C ALA A 16 7.59 14.52 15.87
N VAL A 17 7.05 14.74 14.67
CA VAL A 17 5.63 14.55 14.42
C VAL A 17 5.37 13.09 14.78
N PRO A 18 4.54 12.81 15.80
CA PRO A 18 4.26 11.43 16.16
C PRO A 18 3.75 10.74 14.90
N ALA A 19 4.38 9.64 14.51
CA ALA A 19 3.83 8.76 13.49
C ALA A 19 2.43 8.40 13.98
N TRP A 20 1.41 8.95 13.31
CA TRP A 20 0.05 8.53 13.57
C TRP A 20 0.00 7.09 13.08
N ALA A 21 0.23 6.15 13.99
CA ALA A 21 -0.16 4.79 13.76
C ALA A 21 -1.64 4.86 13.38
N LEU A 22 -1.98 4.44 12.17
CA LEU A 22 -3.35 4.30 11.73
C LEU A 22 -3.76 2.87 12.11
N PRO A 23 -4.22 2.61 13.34
CA PRO A 23 -4.57 1.25 13.77
C PRO A 23 -5.65 0.64 12.89
N ASP A 24 -6.45 1.48 12.23
CA ASP A 24 -7.53 1.08 11.33
C ASP A 24 -7.09 0.94 9.86
N GLY A 25 -5.78 1.03 9.58
CA GLY A 25 -5.22 0.94 8.24
C GLY A 25 -5.03 2.31 7.55
N ALA A 26 -4.23 2.30 6.49
CA ALA A 26 -3.85 3.52 5.75
C ALA A 26 -5.06 4.25 5.15
N ASP A 27 -4.94 5.56 4.96
CA ASP A 27 -5.99 6.39 4.35
C ASP A 27 -6.27 5.92 2.91
N TRP A 28 -7.56 5.79 2.57
CA TRP A 28 -8.05 5.28 1.28
C TRP A 28 -7.59 6.08 0.05
N SER A 29 -6.98 7.25 0.25
CA SER A 29 -6.41 8.08 -0.81
C SER A 29 -4.94 7.91 -1.09
N HIS A 30 -4.25 7.07 -0.33
CA HIS A 30 -2.82 6.86 -0.43
C HIS A 30 -2.43 5.65 -1.29
N ASP A 31 -3.16 5.38 -2.38
CA ASP A 31 -2.89 4.25 -3.29
C ASP A 31 -1.86 4.53 -4.40
N GLY A 32 -1.34 5.76 -4.50
CA GLY A 32 -0.36 6.14 -5.51
C GLY A 32 -0.89 6.23 -6.95
N GLY A 33 -2.22 6.22 -7.12
CA GLY A 33 -2.88 6.47 -8.39
C GLY A 33 -2.67 7.91 -8.91
N PRO A 34 -3.12 8.21 -10.14
CA PRO A 34 -2.87 9.49 -10.80
C PRO A 34 -3.36 10.68 -9.94
N GLY A 35 -2.44 11.58 -9.58
CA GLY A 35 -2.74 12.77 -8.76
C GLY A 35 -3.06 12.48 -7.29
N ARG A 36 -2.83 11.25 -6.81
CA ARG A 36 -3.08 10.84 -5.42
C ARG A 36 -1.76 10.63 -4.66
N PRO A 37 -1.74 10.88 -3.34
CA PRO A 37 -0.58 10.54 -2.50
C PRO A 37 -0.37 9.01 -2.43
N ASP A 38 0.73 8.61 -1.80
CA ASP A 38 1.05 7.21 -1.52
C ASP A 38 1.65 7.05 -0.11
N CYS A 39 2.03 5.83 0.28
CA CYS A 39 2.57 5.56 1.62
C CYS A 39 3.81 6.41 1.98
N SER A 40 4.55 6.93 0.99
CA SER A 40 5.70 7.81 1.21
C SER A 40 5.33 9.22 1.68
N ALA A 41 4.04 9.55 1.75
CA ALA A 41 3.59 10.75 2.47
C ALA A 41 3.92 10.69 3.96
N CYS A 42 4.01 9.47 4.53
CA CYS A 42 4.38 9.23 5.92
C CYS A 42 5.66 8.41 6.08
N HIS A 43 5.97 7.50 5.16
CA HIS A 43 7.15 6.63 5.18
C HIS A 43 8.19 7.10 4.15
N PHE A 44 8.96 8.13 4.49
CA PHE A 44 9.73 8.95 3.54
C PHE A 44 11.26 8.78 3.64
N ASP A 45 11.76 7.78 4.36
CA ASP A 45 13.20 7.57 4.56
C ASP A 45 13.94 7.21 3.26
N ALA A 46 13.26 6.46 2.38
CA ALA A 46 13.76 6.08 1.07
C ALA A 46 12.77 6.41 -0.05
N ALA A 47 13.29 6.57 -1.26
CA ALA A 47 12.45 6.73 -2.44
C ALA A 47 11.60 5.47 -2.68
N PRO A 48 10.31 5.61 -3.08
CA PRO A 48 9.46 4.45 -3.36
C PRO A 48 9.99 3.57 -4.48
N LEU A 49 9.94 2.27 -4.26
CA LEU A 49 10.26 1.22 -5.22
C LEU A 49 9.09 1.02 -6.17
N ARG A 50 9.29 1.23 -7.47
CA ARG A 50 8.23 1.19 -8.48
C ARG A 50 8.32 -0.06 -9.34
N GLN A 51 7.19 -0.77 -9.51
CA GLN A 51 7.08 -1.99 -10.32
C GLN A 51 8.13 -3.06 -9.90
N ASP A 52 8.39 -3.16 -8.61
CA ASP A 52 9.36 -4.10 -8.03
C ASP A 52 8.74 -5.50 -7.93
N ALA A 53 9.49 -6.53 -8.33
CA ALA A 53 9.02 -7.91 -8.36
C ALA A 53 8.66 -8.49 -6.97
N ARG A 54 9.03 -7.80 -5.90
CA ARG A 54 8.66 -8.14 -4.53
C ARG A 54 7.20 -7.84 -4.18
N LEU A 55 6.51 -7.03 -4.99
CA LEU A 55 5.08 -6.77 -4.87
C LEU A 55 4.35 -7.40 -6.07
N THR A 56 3.59 -8.46 -5.85
CA THR A 56 2.90 -9.20 -6.91
C THR A 56 1.40 -9.28 -6.67
N LEU A 57 0.63 -9.31 -7.76
CA LEU A 57 -0.80 -9.57 -7.75
C LEU A 57 -1.10 -10.84 -8.55
N ASP A 58 -1.22 -11.96 -7.84
CA ASP A 58 -1.49 -13.27 -8.42
C ASP A 58 -3.00 -13.48 -8.63
N GLY A 59 -3.35 -14.27 -9.66
CA GLY A 59 -4.73 -14.62 -9.99
C GLY A 59 -5.45 -13.64 -10.93
N LEU A 60 -4.85 -12.48 -11.25
CA LEU A 60 -5.38 -11.54 -12.24
C LEU A 60 -5.00 -12.03 -13.65
N PRO A 61 -5.96 -12.42 -14.51
CA PRO A 61 -5.64 -12.79 -15.89
C PRO A 61 -5.33 -11.55 -16.74
N GLU A 62 -4.67 -11.74 -17.89
CA GLU A 62 -4.48 -10.66 -18.87
C GLU A 62 -5.80 -10.16 -19.46
N ARG A 63 -6.82 -11.03 -19.51
CA ARG A 63 -8.15 -10.72 -20.01
C ARG A 63 -9.25 -11.16 -19.06
N ILE A 64 -10.05 -10.20 -18.63
CA ILE A 64 -11.21 -10.37 -17.73
C ILE A 64 -12.52 -10.36 -18.52
N GLU A 65 -13.54 -10.99 -17.95
CA GLU A 65 -14.90 -11.04 -18.46
C GLU A 65 -15.78 -10.10 -17.61
N PRO A 66 -16.74 -9.37 -18.21
CA PRO A 66 -17.63 -8.51 -17.44
C PRO A 66 -18.40 -9.29 -16.36
N GLY A 67 -18.54 -8.71 -15.16
CA GLY A 67 -19.22 -9.32 -14.02
C GLY A 67 -18.53 -10.55 -13.41
N ALA A 68 -17.43 -11.04 -14.00
CA ALA A 68 -16.73 -12.22 -13.52
C ALA A 68 -15.98 -11.94 -12.20
N ARG A 69 -15.83 -13.00 -11.40
CA ARG A 69 -15.16 -12.97 -10.10
C ARG A 69 -13.79 -13.63 -10.19
N TYR A 70 -12.80 -12.96 -9.58
CA TYR A 70 -11.42 -13.42 -9.55
C TYR A 70 -10.93 -13.50 -8.11
N ASP A 71 -10.48 -14.67 -7.70
CA ASP A 71 -9.78 -14.85 -6.43
C ASP A 71 -8.32 -14.42 -6.63
N LEU A 72 -7.92 -13.38 -5.91
CA LEU A 72 -6.64 -12.70 -6.06
C LEU A 72 -5.80 -12.82 -4.79
N ALA A 73 -4.48 -12.75 -4.96
CA ALA A 73 -3.53 -12.67 -3.86
C ALA A 73 -2.52 -11.56 -4.11
N LEU A 74 -2.49 -10.57 -3.21
CA LEU A 74 -1.42 -9.58 -3.18
C LEU A 74 -0.32 -10.09 -2.25
N THR A 75 0.89 -10.26 -2.77
CA THR A 75 2.05 -10.70 -2.01
C THR A 75 3.07 -9.56 -1.92
N LEU A 76 3.58 -9.31 -0.71
CA LEU A 76 4.72 -8.42 -0.49
C LEU A 76 5.84 -9.17 0.23
N SER A 77 7.06 -9.08 -0.28
CA SER A 77 8.25 -9.67 0.34
C SER A 77 9.37 -8.65 0.52
N ALA A 78 9.95 -8.52 1.71
CA ALA A 78 11.17 -7.73 1.92
C ALA A 78 11.95 -8.26 3.13
N GLU A 79 13.27 -8.24 3.06
CA GLU A 79 14.14 -8.85 4.07
C GLU A 79 13.92 -8.27 5.48
N THR A 80 13.61 -6.97 5.58
CA THR A 80 13.38 -6.27 6.86
C THR A 80 11.92 -6.24 7.29
N LEU A 81 11.01 -6.86 6.53
CA LEU A 81 9.57 -6.81 6.77
C LEU A 81 9.21 -7.55 8.05
N LYS A 82 8.75 -6.80 9.06
CA LYS A 82 8.16 -7.33 10.30
C LYS A 82 6.67 -7.00 10.43
N VAL A 83 6.26 -5.88 9.86
CA VAL A 83 4.86 -5.46 9.70
C VAL A 83 4.68 -4.93 8.29
N ALA A 84 3.47 -5.00 7.75
CA ALA A 84 3.19 -4.49 6.42
C ALA A 84 1.76 -3.98 6.29
N GLY A 85 1.51 -3.17 5.28
CA GLY A 85 0.18 -2.77 4.91
C GLY A 85 0.10 -2.27 3.48
N PHE A 86 -1.12 -2.16 2.96
CA PHE A 86 -1.36 -1.64 1.62
C PHE A 86 -2.68 -0.90 1.50
N VAL A 87 -2.77 -0.05 0.48
CA VAL A 87 -4.02 0.47 -0.10
C VAL A 87 -4.00 0.16 -1.59
N LEU A 88 -5.13 -0.34 -2.09
CA LEU A 88 -5.35 -0.72 -3.47
C LEU A 88 -6.62 -0.08 -4.01
N ARG A 89 -6.57 0.41 -5.24
CA ARG A 89 -7.74 0.86 -6.00
C ARG A 89 -7.74 0.26 -7.41
N ALA A 90 -8.87 -0.30 -7.80
CA ALA A 90 -9.17 -0.65 -9.17
C ALA A 90 -9.84 0.55 -9.86
N GLU A 91 -9.36 0.90 -11.06
CA GLU A 91 -9.82 2.06 -11.82
C GLU A 91 -9.97 1.72 -13.30
N MET A 92 -11.02 2.26 -13.91
CA MET A 92 -11.23 2.28 -15.36
C MET A 92 -11.68 3.68 -15.76
N ASN A 93 -10.96 4.29 -16.71
CA ASN A 93 -11.25 5.63 -17.23
C ASN A 93 -11.35 6.73 -16.14
N GLY A 94 -10.49 6.70 -15.11
CA GLY A 94 -10.48 7.67 -14.02
C GLY A 94 -11.46 7.38 -12.87
N ALA A 95 -12.41 6.46 -13.07
CA ALA A 95 -13.40 6.08 -12.07
C ALA A 95 -13.07 4.72 -11.42
N GLU A 96 -13.53 4.53 -10.19
CA GLU A 96 -13.40 3.26 -9.48
C GLU A 96 -14.09 2.13 -10.27
N ALA A 97 -13.47 0.94 -10.32
CA ALA A 97 -13.91 -0.17 -11.15
C ALA A 97 -14.05 -1.48 -10.37
N GLY A 98 -15.24 -2.09 -10.48
CA GLY A 98 -15.54 -3.37 -9.86
C GLY A 98 -15.73 -3.26 -8.35
N ALA A 99 -15.71 -4.42 -7.69
CA ALA A 99 -15.90 -4.48 -6.24
C ALA A 99 -14.99 -5.54 -5.60
N PHE A 100 -14.33 -5.17 -4.52
CA PHE A 100 -13.54 -6.07 -3.69
C PHE A 100 -14.36 -6.72 -2.58
N GLU A 101 -14.04 -7.98 -2.29
CA GLU A 101 -14.59 -8.78 -1.20
C GLU A 101 -13.41 -9.39 -0.40
N PRO A 102 -13.20 -8.98 0.86
CA PRO A 102 -12.19 -9.57 1.74
C PRO A 102 -12.36 -11.08 1.93
N LEU A 103 -11.28 -11.85 1.86
CA LEU A 103 -11.28 -13.25 2.29
C LEU A 103 -10.63 -13.37 3.68
N GLY A 104 -11.28 -12.77 4.69
CA GLY A 104 -10.84 -12.79 6.09
C GLY A 104 -10.96 -11.43 6.79
N GLU A 105 -10.56 -11.37 8.06
CA GLU A 105 -10.72 -10.18 8.91
C GLU A 105 -9.59 -9.14 8.76
N GLY A 106 -8.53 -9.46 8.00
CA GLY A 106 -7.34 -8.61 7.86
C GLY A 106 -7.47 -7.47 6.85
N LEU A 107 -8.61 -7.38 6.16
CA LEU A 107 -8.84 -6.46 5.05
C LEU A 107 -10.16 -5.73 5.21
N GLU A 108 -10.22 -4.54 4.63
CA GLU A 108 -11.42 -3.73 4.51
C GLU A 108 -11.63 -3.38 3.04
N ALA A 109 -12.88 -3.44 2.58
CA ALA A 109 -13.25 -3.09 1.21
C ALA A 109 -14.26 -1.95 1.18
N LYS A 110 -14.15 -1.12 0.16
CA LYS A 110 -15.11 -0.07 -0.19
C LYS A 110 -15.20 -0.02 -1.71
N GLY A 111 -16.17 -0.73 -2.28
CA GLY A 111 -16.31 -0.84 -3.74
C GLY A 111 -15.03 -1.38 -4.38
N GLY A 112 -14.52 -0.68 -5.39
CA GLY A 112 -13.24 -0.93 -6.06
C GLY A 112 -12.02 -0.37 -5.32
N ALA A 113 -12.09 -0.19 -4.00
CA ALA A 113 -10.94 0.03 -3.14
C ALA A 113 -10.82 -1.04 -2.05
N LEU A 114 -9.59 -1.38 -1.67
CA LEU A 114 -9.24 -2.38 -0.67
C LEU A 114 -8.03 -1.91 0.14
N ARG A 115 -8.01 -2.15 1.45
CA ARG A 115 -6.82 -1.92 2.29
C ARG A 115 -6.64 -3.02 3.32
N SER A 116 -5.42 -3.16 3.82
CA SER A 116 -5.15 -3.95 5.03
C SER A 116 -5.49 -3.16 6.31
N ASN A 117 -5.93 -3.86 7.35
CA ASN A 117 -6.06 -3.33 8.71
C ASN A 117 -5.02 -3.97 9.65
N ALA A 118 -5.06 -3.64 10.95
CA ALA A 118 -4.10 -4.18 11.93
C ALA A 118 -4.04 -5.71 11.99
N LYS A 119 -5.15 -6.43 11.74
CA LYS A 119 -5.14 -7.91 11.72
C LYS A 119 -4.43 -8.46 10.49
N GLY A 120 -4.45 -7.73 9.38
CA GLY A 120 -3.74 -8.07 8.15
C GLY A 120 -2.28 -7.63 8.12
N ALA A 121 -1.78 -6.96 9.16
CA ALA A 121 -0.45 -6.36 9.13
C ALA A 121 0.70 -7.35 9.37
N ARG A 122 0.40 -8.54 9.88
CA ARG A 122 1.42 -9.52 10.29
C ARG A 122 1.86 -10.43 9.14
N PRO A 123 3.17 -10.70 9.00
CA PRO A 123 3.70 -11.64 8.03
C PRO A 123 3.15 -13.06 8.22
N ASP A 124 2.93 -13.78 7.12
CA ASP A 124 2.59 -15.21 7.13
C ASP A 124 3.85 -16.11 7.17
N ALA A 125 4.99 -15.54 6.79
CA ALA A 125 6.32 -16.12 6.87
C ALA A 125 7.36 -15.00 7.12
N PRO A 126 8.59 -15.33 7.57
CA PRO A 126 9.63 -14.32 7.72
C PRO A 126 9.84 -13.51 6.43
N GLY A 127 9.73 -12.18 6.53
CA GLY A 127 9.94 -11.26 5.41
C GLY A 127 8.84 -11.27 4.34
N ARG A 128 7.68 -11.91 4.58
CA ARG A 128 6.63 -12.08 3.58
C ARG A 128 5.22 -12.02 4.17
N VAL A 129 4.32 -11.35 3.45
CA VAL A 129 2.89 -11.29 3.76
C VAL A 129 2.07 -11.55 2.50
N VAL A 130 0.93 -12.22 2.66
CA VAL A 130 -0.03 -12.47 1.59
C VAL A 130 -1.43 -12.04 2.03
N TRP A 131 -2.06 -11.20 1.23
CA TRP A 131 -3.44 -10.81 1.39
C TRP A 131 -4.30 -11.44 0.31
N ARG A 132 -5.34 -12.17 0.73
CA ARG A 132 -6.27 -12.83 -0.17
C ARG A 132 -7.61 -12.11 -0.17
N PHE A 133 -8.14 -11.89 -1.36
CA PHE A 133 -9.41 -11.21 -1.57
C PHE A 133 -10.00 -11.67 -2.89
N ARG A 134 -11.28 -11.39 -3.09
CA ARG A 134 -11.95 -11.54 -4.38
C ARG A 134 -12.20 -10.18 -4.98
N TRP A 135 -12.12 -10.10 -6.30
CA TRP A 135 -12.54 -8.92 -7.06
C TRP A 135 -13.58 -9.32 -8.11
N THR A 136 -14.69 -8.59 -8.16
CA THR A 136 -15.71 -8.72 -9.21
C THR A 136 -15.48 -7.61 -10.23
N ALA A 137 -15.30 -7.99 -11.50
CA ALA A 137 -15.15 -7.04 -12.60
C ALA A 137 -16.44 -6.21 -12.81
N PRO A 138 -16.33 -4.98 -13.34
CA PRO A 138 -17.51 -4.23 -13.81
C PRO A 138 -18.37 -5.05 -14.78
N GLU A 139 -19.67 -4.77 -14.80
CA GLU A 139 -20.62 -5.36 -15.77
C GLU A 139 -20.37 -4.87 -17.22
N GLU A 140 -19.68 -3.74 -17.37
CA GLU A 140 -19.30 -3.18 -18.67
C GLU A 140 -17.81 -2.82 -18.64
N LEU A 141 -17.06 -3.24 -19.67
CA LEU A 141 -15.63 -2.98 -19.78
C LEU A 141 -15.36 -1.98 -20.92
N ALA A 142 -15.38 -0.69 -20.58
CA ALA A 142 -15.12 0.41 -21.52
C ALA A 142 -13.61 0.73 -21.70
N GLY A 143 -12.73 -0.11 -21.17
CA GLY A 143 -11.28 0.07 -21.20
C GLY A 143 -10.57 -0.94 -20.29
N PRO A 144 -9.22 -0.89 -20.23
CA PRO A 144 -8.48 -1.70 -19.28
C PRO A 144 -8.75 -1.24 -17.84
N VAL A 145 -8.84 -2.21 -16.93
CA VAL A 145 -8.88 -1.95 -15.49
C VAL A 145 -7.45 -1.91 -14.98
N ARG A 146 -7.09 -0.84 -14.27
CA ARG A 146 -5.79 -0.67 -13.61
C ARG A 146 -5.95 -0.80 -12.11
N PHE A 147 -5.06 -1.56 -11.48
CA PHE A 147 -5.01 -1.79 -10.05
C PHE A 147 -3.79 -1.04 -9.50
N TYR A 148 -4.03 0.13 -8.94
CA TYR A 148 -3.01 0.95 -8.28
C TYR A 148 -2.82 0.42 -6.87
N VAL A 149 -1.58 0.11 -6.51
CA VAL A 149 -1.21 -0.43 -5.20
C VAL A 149 -0.07 0.38 -4.63
N ALA A 150 -0.28 0.90 -3.42
CA ALA A 150 0.79 1.37 -2.56
C ALA A 150 0.88 0.45 -1.34
N ALA A 151 2.08 -0.04 -1.06
CA ALA A 151 2.34 -0.92 0.08
C ALA A 151 3.56 -0.45 0.87
N ASN A 152 3.53 -0.68 2.17
CA ASN A 152 4.64 -0.41 3.08
C ASN A 152 5.13 -1.73 3.71
N ALA A 153 6.44 -1.95 3.71
CA ALA A 153 7.10 -2.97 4.51
C ALA A 153 7.87 -2.28 5.65
N GLY A 154 7.38 -2.46 6.88
CA GLY A 154 7.93 -1.81 8.06
C GLY A 154 8.80 -2.72 8.92
N ASN A 155 9.75 -2.10 9.61
CA ASN A 155 10.73 -2.78 10.49
C ASN A 155 10.23 -2.97 11.94
N ASP A 156 9.01 -2.51 12.24
CA ASP A 156 8.31 -2.54 13.53
C ASP A 156 9.02 -1.76 14.66
N ASP A 157 9.66 -0.63 14.34
CA ASP A 157 10.33 0.27 15.31
C ASP A 157 9.46 1.44 15.81
N LEU A 158 8.18 1.46 15.43
CA LEU A 158 7.21 2.52 15.72
C LEU A 158 7.60 3.90 15.15
N SER A 159 8.42 3.92 14.10
CA SER A 159 8.82 5.09 13.36
C SER A 159 8.58 4.91 11.86
N PRO A 160 8.59 6.00 11.06
CA PRO A 160 8.53 5.89 9.61
C PRO A 160 9.87 5.56 8.95
N PHE A 161 10.97 5.51 9.71
CA PHE A 161 12.32 5.30 9.22
C PHE A 161 12.66 3.81 9.12
N GLY A 162 13.47 3.43 8.11
CA GLY A 162 13.77 2.02 7.84
C GLY A 162 12.65 1.24 7.12
N ASP A 163 11.55 1.92 6.81
CA ASP A 163 10.42 1.38 6.07
C ASP A 163 10.65 1.46 4.56
N GLN A 164 10.16 0.46 3.82
CA GLN A 164 10.24 0.39 2.36
C GLN A 164 8.85 0.54 1.73
N VAL A 165 8.67 1.58 0.93
CA VAL A 165 7.44 1.83 0.17
C VAL A 165 7.53 1.22 -1.23
N PHE A 166 6.49 0.50 -1.63
CA PHE A 166 6.33 -0.16 -2.91
C PHE A 166 5.11 0.40 -3.65
N LEU A 167 5.28 0.74 -4.92
CA LEU A 167 4.22 1.21 -5.80
C LEU A 167 4.14 0.31 -7.02
N SER A 168 2.96 -0.23 -7.32
CA SER A 168 2.73 -1.04 -8.50
C SER A 168 1.40 -0.72 -9.15
N VAL A 169 1.35 -0.89 -10.47
CA VAL A 169 0.14 -0.80 -11.27
C VAL A 169 0.03 -2.09 -12.07
N PHE A 170 -0.96 -2.90 -11.71
CA PHE A 170 -1.33 -4.09 -12.48
C PHE A 170 -2.46 -3.72 -13.44
N GLN A 171 -2.62 -4.45 -14.54
CA GLN A 171 -3.67 -4.18 -15.51
C GLN A 171 -4.26 -5.46 -16.09
N SER A 172 -5.54 -5.40 -16.43
CA SER A 172 -6.21 -6.39 -17.25
C SER A 172 -7.16 -5.72 -18.23
N SER A 173 -7.29 -6.30 -19.43
CA SER A 173 -8.20 -5.83 -20.48
C SER A 173 -9.48 -6.67 -20.51
N GLY A 174 -10.55 -6.15 -21.11
CA GLY A 174 -11.74 -6.97 -21.40
C GLY A 174 -11.49 -8.01 -22.49
N ARG A 175 -12.17 -9.15 -22.39
CA ARG A 175 -12.31 -10.12 -23.48
C ARG A 175 -13.28 -9.65 -24.55
#